data_AF-A0A6V8KCU6-F1
#
_entry.id   AF-A0A6V8KCU6-F1
#
_cell.length_a   1.000
_cell.length_b   1.000
_cell.length_c   1.000
_cell.angle_alpha   90.00
_cell.angle_beta   90.00
_cell.angle_gamma   90.00
#
_symmetry.space_group_name_H-M   'P 1'
#
loop_
_entity.id
_entity.type
_entity.pdbx_description
1 polymer ?
#
loop_
_entity_poly.entity_id
_entity_poly.type
_entity_poly.pdbx_seq_one_letter_code
_entity_poly.pdbx_strand_id
1 'polypeptide(L)'
;MEWITVTGARLHNLKNVTLAVPKRKLVVLTGLSGSGKSTLAFDTLHREGQRQYMESLGIVTAFVSKPAVDSITGLSPSISIDQHLTNRSPRSTVGTATEVFTYLRLLWARIGHRPCPACGADVPPAYDVASEDDWDEAAVDALPCPHCGAAVPNLVMGDFSFNKPAGACPTCTGIGTVHRANAGRLVDEERSVEGGAVLGWPPALVAHNIRVLRAAAGHYGFAFAPGTPVKALAPAARDLLLHGVGSAEFDRYFPDTPPPATAAKGRFEGY
;
A
#
# COMPACT_ATOMS: atom_id res chain seq x y z
N MET A 1 -49.39 -10.18 7.43
CA MET A 1 -48.19 -9.51 6.89
C MET A 1 -47.13 -9.48 7.98
N GLU A 2 -45.86 -9.68 7.63
CA GLU A 2 -44.75 -9.74 8.59
C GLU A 2 -44.12 -8.33 8.72
N TRP A 3 -43.90 -7.87 9.95
CA TRP A 3 -43.46 -6.50 10.25
C TRP A 3 -42.25 -6.51 11.19
N ILE A 4 -41.42 -5.48 11.09
CA ILE A 4 -40.46 -5.11 12.14
C ILE A 4 -41.16 -4.05 12.99
N THR A 5 -41.42 -4.35 14.26
CA THR A 5 -42.07 -3.41 15.17
C THR A 5 -41.03 -2.84 16.12
N VAL A 6 -40.89 -1.52 16.12
CA VAL A 6 -40.02 -0.77 17.03
C VAL A 6 -40.90 -0.04 18.03
N THR A 7 -40.62 -0.20 19.31
CA THR A 7 -41.34 0.50 20.39
C THR A 7 -40.38 1.35 21.19
N GLY A 8 -40.69 2.64 21.31
CA GLY A 8 -39.99 3.57 22.21
C GLY A 8 -38.50 3.77 21.90
N ALA A 9 -38.13 3.95 20.63
CA ALA A 9 -36.75 4.29 20.27
C ALA A 9 -36.40 5.72 20.72
N ARG A 10 -35.32 5.85 21.49
CA ARG A 10 -34.89 7.08 22.19
C ARG A 10 -33.41 7.42 22.00
N LEU A 11 -32.73 6.76 21.07
CA LEU A 11 -31.32 7.02 20.82
C LEU A 11 -31.14 8.40 20.15
N HIS A 12 -30.14 9.17 20.61
CA HIS A 12 -29.81 10.53 20.14
C HIS A 12 -31.05 11.45 20.02
N ASN A 13 -31.43 11.83 18.79
CA ASN A 13 -32.51 12.77 18.51
C ASN A 13 -33.90 12.10 18.48
N LEU A 14 -34.00 10.79 18.68
CA LEU A 14 -35.27 10.07 18.65
C LEU A 14 -36.10 10.38 19.91
N LYS A 15 -37.34 10.81 19.70
CA LYS A 15 -38.26 11.21 20.78
C LYS A 15 -39.30 10.11 21.06
N ASN A 16 -38.86 8.99 21.63
CA ASN A 16 -39.70 7.85 21.98
C ASN A 16 -40.53 7.31 20.79
N VAL A 17 -39.86 7.07 19.67
CA VAL A 17 -40.48 6.73 18.39
C VAL A 17 -40.95 5.26 18.40
N THR A 18 -42.23 5.05 18.06
CA THR A 18 -42.82 3.73 17.84
C THR A 18 -43.35 3.65 16.41
N LEU A 19 -42.95 2.61 15.67
CA LEU A 19 -43.33 2.42 14.27
C LEU A 19 -43.28 0.94 13.87
N ALA A 20 -43.94 0.62 12.75
CA ALA A 20 -43.87 -0.68 12.12
C ALA A 20 -43.32 -0.55 10.69
N VAL A 21 -42.31 -1.35 10.35
CA VAL A 21 -41.69 -1.41 9.02
C VAL A 21 -42.13 -2.71 8.33
N PRO A 22 -42.71 -2.65 7.11
CA PRO A 22 -43.12 -3.87 6.41
C PRO A 22 -41.89 -4.65 5.94
N LYS A 23 -41.84 -5.95 6.23
CA LYS A 23 -40.78 -6.82 5.72
C LYS A 23 -40.97 -7.11 4.23
N ARG A 24 -39.87 -7.44 3.54
CA ARG A 24 -39.84 -7.77 2.09
C ARG A 24 -40.34 -6.62 1.20
N LYS A 25 -40.13 -5.38 1.63
CA LYS A 25 -40.45 -4.16 0.88
C LYS A 25 -39.22 -3.26 0.85
N LEU A 26 -39.08 -2.47 -0.22
CA LEU A 26 -38.16 -1.34 -0.24
C LEU A 26 -38.79 -0.22 0.59
N VAL A 27 -38.20 0.08 1.75
CA VAL A 27 -38.66 1.13 2.65
C VAL A 27 -37.67 2.27 2.63
N VAL A 28 -38.16 3.49 2.42
CA VAL A 28 -37.35 4.70 2.36
C VAL A 28 -37.63 5.53 3.61
N LEU A 29 -36.58 5.82 4.39
CA LEU A 29 -36.62 6.77 5.50
C LEU A 29 -36.23 8.16 4.97
N THR A 30 -37.15 9.12 5.03
CA THR A 30 -36.96 10.48 4.50
C THR A 30 -37.21 11.56 5.56
N GLY A 31 -36.71 12.78 5.34
CA GLY A 31 -36.79 13.91 6.26
C GLY A 31 -35.53 14.77 6.30
N LEU A 32 -35.64 15.96 6.92
CA LEU A 32 -34.56 16.96 7.02
C LEU A 32 -33.28 16.42 7.67
N SER A 33 -32.13 17.02 7.39
CA SER A 33 -30.88 16.68 8.07
C SER A 33 -31.05 16.79 9.59
N GLY A 34 -30.45 15.86 10.35
CA GLY A 34 -30.58 15.81 11.81
C GLY A 34 -31.91 15.25 12.36
N SER A 35 -32.88 14.89 11.51
CA SER A 35 -34.20 14.38 11.94
C SER A 35 -34.19 13.00 12.62
N GLY A 36 -33.03 12.34 12.75
CA GLY A 36 -32.90 11.02 13.39
C GLY A 36 -33.03 9.81 12.44
N LYS A 37 -33.08 10.01 11.12
CA LYS A 37 -33.14 8.90 10.13
C LYS A 37 -32.01 7.89 10.30
N SER A 38 -30.77 8.38 10.30
CA SER A 38 -29.58 7.54 10.42
C SER A 38 -29.52 6.88 11.80
N THR A 39 -29.94 7.59 12.85
CA THR A 39 -30.03 7.03 14.20
C THR A 39 -31.03 5.86 14.28
N LEU A 40 -32.18 5.99 13.64
CA LEU A 40 -33.16 4.91 13.59
C LEU A 40 -32.65 3.74 12.73
N ALA A 41 -32.11 4.02 11.54
CA ALA A 41 -31.69 2.99 10.59
C ALA A 41 -30.43 2.24 11.03
N PHE A 42 -29.35 2.97 11.34
CA PHE A 42 -28.02 2.40 11.59
C PHE A 42 -27.79 2.17 13.07
N ASP A 43 -27.98 3.19 13.90
CA ASP A 43 -27.62 3.10 15.31
C ASP A 43 -28.63 2.32 16.17
N THR A 44 -29.86 2.16 15.67
CA THR A 44 -30.93 1.41 16.35
C THR A 44 -31.19 0.08 15.66
N LEU A 45 -31.76 0.08 14.45
CA LEU A 45 -32.17 -1.15 13.76
C LEU A 45 -30.98 -2.03 13.36
N HIS A 46 -29.99 -1.48 12.65
CA HIS A 46 -28.84 -2.26 12.20
C HIS A 46 -27.98 -2.73 13.37
N ARG A 47 -27.67 -1.85 14.33
CA ARG A 47 -26.90 -2.21 15.53
C ARG A 47 -27.55 -3.34 16.32
N GLU A 48 -28.87 -3.27 16.54
CA GLU A 48 -29.58 -4.34 17.24
C GLU A 48 -29.62 -5.64 16.43
N GLY A 49 -29.84 -5.55 15.11
CA GLY A 49 -29.84 -6.72 14.23
C GLY A 49 -28.49 -7.43 14.20
N GLN A 50 -27.40 -6.66 14.18
CA GLN A 50 -26.04 -7.19 14.25
C GLN A 50 -25.76 -7.81 15.63
N ARG A 51 -26.18 -7.18 16.73
CA ARG A 51 -26.03 -7.69 18.10
C ARG A 51 -26.72 -9.06 18.26
N GLN A 52 -28.00 -9.16 17.87
CA GLN A 52 -28.76 -10.41 17.97
C GLN A 52 -28.16 -11.52 17.10
N TYR A 53 -27.69 -11.18 15.90
CA TYR A 53 -27.02 -12.14 15.02
C TYR A 53 -25.70 -12.65 15.62
N MET A 54 -24.86 -11.77 16.17
CA MET A 54 -23.62 -12.16 16.84
C MET A 54 -23.86 -13.04 18.08
N GLU A 55 -24.90 -12.74 18.86
CA GLU A 55 -25.32 -13.59 20.00
C GLU A 55 -25.74 -14.99 19.54
N SER A 56 -26.46 -15.11 18.43
CA SER A 56 -26.84 -16.42 17.89
C SER A 56 -25.64 -17.26 17.42
N LEU A 57 -24.52 -16.61 17.10
CA LEU A 57 -23.26 -17.25 16.71
C LEU A 57 -22.35 -17.55 17.93
N GLY A 58 -22.80 -17.27 19.15
CA GLY A 58 -22.02 -17.47 20.37
C GLY A 58 -20.88 -16.46 20.57
N ILE A 59 -20.88 -15.35 19.82
CA ILE A 59 -19.87 -14.30 19.94
C ILE A 59 -20.23 -13.40 21.12
N VAL A 60 -19.24 -13.08 21.97
CA VAL A 60 -19.44 -12.18 23.12
C VAL A 60 -19.76 -10.76 22.62
N THR A 61 -20.97 -10.32 22.88
CA THR A 61 -21.49 -8.99 22.50
C THR A 61 -21.37 -7.94 23.60
N ALA A 62 -20.59 -8.21 24.66
CA ALA A 62 -20.41 -7.27 25.78
C ALA A 62 -19.93 -5.86 25.36
N PHE A 63 -19.24 -5.77 24.21
CA PHE A 63 -18.75 -4.52 23.63
C PHE A 63 -19.77 -3.83 22.69
N VAL A 64 -20.89 -4.48 22.38
CA VAL A 64 -21.93 -3.95 21.51
C VAL A 64 -23.02 -3.35 22.37
N SER A 65 -23.00 -2.02 22.48
CA SER A 65 -24.02 -1.28 23.24
C SER A 65 -25.42 -1.57 22.70
N LYS A 66 -26.32 -1.99 23.60
CA LYS A 66 -27.76 -2.08 23.29
C LYS A 66 -28.29 -0.68 22.97
N PRO A 67 -28.99 -0.48 21.84
CA PRO A 67 -29.63 0.79 21.55
C PRO A 67 -30.68 1.15 22.61
N ALA A 68 -30.88 2.45 22.84
CA ALA A 68 -31.93 2.93 23.73
C ALA A 68 -33.32 2.76 23.08
N VAL A 69 -33.94 1.60 23.26
CA VAL A 69 -35.26 1.22 22.72
C VAL A 69 -35.96 0.29 23.72
N ASP A 70 -37.30 0.33 23.80
CA ASP A 70 -38.05 -0.55 24.71
C ASP A 70 -38.12 -1.98 24.16
N SER A 71 -38.45 -2.13 22.88
CA SER A 71 -38.43 -3.43 22.21
C SER A 71 -38.33 -3.28 20.70
N ILE A 72 -37.70 -4.27 20.07
CA ILE A 72 -37.74 -4.45 18.62
C ILE A 72 -38.09 -5.91 18.36
N THR A 73 -39.16 -6.16 17.60
CA THR A 73 -39.62 -7.52 17.24
C THR A 73 -39.65 -7.68 15.73
N GLY A 74 -39.49 -8.92 15.25
CA GLY A 74 -39.49 -9.24 13.81
C GLY A 74 -38.23 -8.81 13.04
N LEU A 75 -37.22 -8.28 13.74
CA LEU A 75 -35.93 -7.88 13.16
C LEU A 75 -35.22 -9.07 12.52
N SER A 76 -34.52 -8.83 11.42
CA SER A 76 -33.74 -9.85 10.72
C SER A 76 -32.26 -9.48 10.77
N PRO A 77 -31.33 -10.43 10.58
CA PRO A 77 -29.93 -10.10 10.40
C PRO A 77 -29.77 -9.01 9.35
N SER A 78 -29.00 -7.98 9.67
CA SER A 78 -28.94 -6.75 8.90
C SER A 78 -27.52 -6.49 8.41
N ILE A 79 -27.40 -6.00 7.17
CA ILE A 79 -26.15 -5.54 6.57
C ILE A 79 -26.28 -4.04 6.35
N SER A 80 -25.29 -3.27 6.80
CA SER A 80 -25.18 -1.85 6.48
C SER A 80 -24.37 -1.68 5.20
N ILE A 81 -24.86 -0.83 4.31
CA ILE A 81 -24.13 -0.35 3.14
C ILE A 81 -24.10 1.18 3.24
N ASP A 82 -22.94 1.72 3.57
CA ASP A 82 -22.70 3.15 3.68
C ASP A 82 -21.55 3.60 2.76
N GLN A 83 -21.25 4.90 2.78
CA GLN A 83 -20.19 5.50 1.97
C GLN A 83 -18.89 5.73 2.78
N HIS A 84 -18.75 5.11 3.95
CA HIS A 84 -17.56 5.31 4.77
C HIS A 84 -16.38 4.55 4.15
N LEU A 85 -15.37 5.29 3.71
CA LEU A 85 -14.10 4.73 3.24
C LEU A 85 -13.33 4.17 4.43
N THR A 86 -13.56 2.91 4.76
CA THR A 86 -12.90 2.20 5.88
C THR A 86 -11.47 1.78 5.56
N ASN A 87 -11.11 1.63 4.28
CA ASN A 87 -9.83 1.08 3.88
C ASN A 87 -8.95 2.09 3.13
N ARG A 88 -7.79 2.41 3.71
CA ARG A 88 -6.73 3.25 3.11
C ARG A 88 -5.45 2.46 2.82
N SER A 89 -5.49 1.14 2.93
CA SER A 89 -4.32 0.31 2.66
C SER A 89 -3.90 0.50 1.20
N PRO A 90 -2.63 0.86 0.94
CA PRO A 90 -2.14 1.06 -0.42
C PRO A 90 -2.10 -0.25 -1.23
N ARG A 91 -2.20 -1.40 -0.54
CA ARG A 91 -2.29 -2.72 -1.18
C ARG A 91 -3.73 -3.25 -1.27
N SER A 92 -4.72 -2.44 -0.94
CA SER A 92 -6.12 -2.77 -1.21
C SER A 92 -6.52 -2.15 -2.55
N THR A 93 -6.86 -3.00 -3.51
CA THR A 93 -7.34 -2.61 -4.82
C THR A 93 -8.80 -3.04 -4.98
N VAL A 94 -9.45 -2.60 -6.07
CA VAL A 94 -10.78 -3.12 -6.44
C VAL A 94 -10.76 -4.64 -6.54
N GLY A 95 -9.71 -5.23 -7.13
CA GLY A 95 -9.59 -6.67 -7.30
C GLY A 95 -9.48 -7.44 -5.99
N THR A 96 -8.80 -6.89 -4.97
CA THR A 96 -8.75 -7.53 -3.65
C THR A 96 -10.06 -7.33 -2.88
N ALA A 97 -10.69 -6.16 -2.98
CA ALA A 97 -11.93 -5.87 -2.26
C ALA A 97 -13.14 -6.68 -2.78
N THR A 98 -13.14 -7.04 -4.06
CA THR A 98 -14.19 -7.86 -4.68
C THR A 98 -13.85 -9.34 -4.76
N GLU A 99 -12.69 -9.76 -4.22
CA GLU A 99 -12.13 -11.11 -4.35
C GLU A 99 -11.86 -11.59 -5.79
N VAL A 100 -12.12 -10.76 -6.81
CA VAL A 100 -11.80 -11.08 -8.21
C VAL A 100 -10.32 -11.44 -8.36
N PHE A 101 -9.44 -10.71 -7.66
CA PHE A 101 -8.01 -10.99 -7.67
C PHE A 101 -7.67 -12.37 -7.08
N THR A 102 -8.44 -12.85 -6.10
CA THR A 102 -8.27 -14.21 -5.56
C THR A 102 -8.55 -15.27 -6.61
N TYR A 103 -9.62 -15.11 -7.39
CA TYR A 103 -9.93 -16.03 -8.49
C TYR A 103 -8.92 -15.94 -9.63
N LEU A 104 -8.43 -14.75 -9.96
CA LEU A 104 -7.39 -14.59 -10.98
C LEU A 104 -6.08 -15.29 -10.58
N ARG A 105 -5.66 -15.19 -9.30
CA ARG A 105 -4.49 -15.91 -8.79
C ARG A 105 -4.65 -17.42 -8.90
N LEU A 106 -5.84 -17.94 -8.61
CA LEU A 106 -6.15 -19.36 -8.79
C LEU A 106 -6.05 -19.74 -10.28
N LEU A 107 -6.64 -18.93 -11.16
CA LEU A 107 -6.63 -19.14 -12.61
C LEU A 107 -5.19 -19.21 -13.16
N TRP A 108 -4.34 -18.24 -12.85
CA TRP A 108 -2.94 -18.23 -13.30
C TRP A 108 -2.11 -19.36 -12.67
N ALA A 109 -2.37 -19.68 -11.40
CA ALA A 109 -1.72 -20.79 -10.71
C ALA A 109 -2.14 -22.17 -11.25
N ARG A 110 -3.29 -22.30 -11.91
CA ARG A 110 -3.81 -23.61 -12.37
C ARG A 110 -3.74 -23.81 -13.88
N ILE A 111 -3.88 -22.76 -14.68
CA ILE A 111 -3.96 -22.87 -16.15
C ILE A 111 -3.21 -21.77 -16.90
N GLY A 112 -2.39 -20.96 -16.21
CA GLY A 112 -1.56 -19.96 -16.88
C GLY A 112 -0.46 -20.61 -17.73
N HIS A 113 -0.22 -20.09 -18.93
CA HIS A 113 0.92 -20.48 -19.78
C HIS A 113 2.25 -20.15 -19.10
N ARG A 114 3.18 -21.10 -19.12
CA ARG A 114 4.45 -21.06 -18.37
C ARG A 114 5.58 -21.50 -19.30
N PRO A 115 6.18 -20.58 -20.07
CA PRO A 115 7.34 -20.93 -20.88
C PRO A 115 8.51 -21.32 -19.98
N CYS A 116 9.15 -22.45 -20.27
CA CYS A 116 10.38 -22.85 -19.60
C CYS A 116 11.48 -21.80 -19.85
N PRO A 117 12.15 -21.27 -18.82
CA PRO A 117 13.23 -20.28 -19.01
C PRO A 117 14.41 -20.79 -19.84
N ALA A 118 14.63 -22.11 -19.90
CA ALA A 118 15.74 -22.72 -20.61
C ALA A 118 15.42 -23.03 -22.09
N CYS A 119 14.26 -23.61 -22.39
CA CYS A 119 13.91 -24.05 -23.76
C CYS A 119 12.75 -23.31 -24.41
N GLY A 120 12.03 -22.45 -23.67
CA GLY A 120 10.90 -21.68 -24.17
C GLY A 120 9.60 -22.46 -24.40
N ALA A 121 9.62 -23.79 -24.34
CA ALA A 121 8.43 -24.62 -24.48
C ALA A 121 7.46 -24.43 -23.30
N ASP A 122 6.16 -24.51 -23.56
CA ASP A 122 5.12 -24.35 -22.54
C ASP A 122 5.15 -25.53 -21.56
N VAL A 123 5.22 -25.22 -20.27
CA VAL A 123 5.23 -26.19 -19.18
C VAL A 123 3.79 -26.33 -18.69
N PRO A 124 3.15 -27.50 -18.89
CA PRO A 124 1.79 -27.71 -18.43
C PRO A 124 1.74 -27.59 -16.89
N PRO A 125 0.61 -27.14 -16.33
CA PRO A 125 0.42 -27.15 -14.89
C PRO A 125 0.50 -28.58 -14.35
N ALA A 126 1.21 -28.77 -13.24
CA ALA A 126 1.18 -30.04 -12.52
C ALA A 126 -0.14 -30.14 -11.74
N TYR A 127 -0.99 -31.09 -12.11
CA TYR A 127 -2.23 -31.39 -11.38
C TYR A 127 -2.01 -32.43 -10.28
N ASP A 128 -0.87 -33.14 -10.30
CA ASP A 128 -0.62 -34.36 -9.52
C ASP A 128 0.12 -34.14 -8.18
N VAL A 129 0.02 -32.95 -7.58
CA VAL A 129 0.64 -32.68 -6.25
C VAL A 129 -0.37 -32.04 -5.32
N ALA A 130 -1.34 -32.86 -4.92
CA ALA A 130 -1.94 -32.88 -3.59
C ALA A 130 -2.81 -34.14 -3.53
N SER A 131 -2.30 -35.20 -2.90
CA SER A 131 -3.18 -36.10 -2.15
C SER A 131 -4.04 -35.21 -1.25
N GLU A 132 -5.34 -35.49 -1.16
CA GLU A 132 -6.27 -34.72 -0.30
C GLU A 132 -5.87 -34.73 1.20
N ASP A 133 -4.86 -35.53 1.56
CA ASP A 133 -4.37 -35.77 2.92
C ASP A 133 -3.14 -34.94 3.34
N ASP A 134 -2.40 -34.28 2.42
CA ASP A 134 -1.16 -33.55 2.77
C ASP A 134 -1.31 -32.04 2.75
N TRP A 135 -1.91 -31.50 3.83
CA TRP A 135 -1.90 -30.05 4.10
C TRP A 135 -0.60 -29.56 4.74
N ASP A 136 0.33 -30.47 5.05
CA ASP A 136 1.57 -30.21 5.80
C ASP A 136 2.87 -30.37 4.98
N GLU A 137 2.81 -30.83 3.71
CA GLU A 137 4.02 -30.94 2.88
C GLU A 137 4.40 -29.61 2.21
N ALA A 138 5.69 -29.26 2.33
CA ALA A 138 6.26 -28.08 1.69
C ALA A 138 6.02 -28.14 0.18
N ALA A 139 5.41 -27.09 -0.37
CA ALA A 139 5.25 -26.93 -1.80
C ALA A 139 6.61 -27.16 -2.49
N VAL A 140 6.65 -28.07 -3.46
CA VAL A 140 7.88 -28.34 -4.22
C VAL A 140 8.27 -27.05 -4.94
N ASP A 141 9.44 -26.48 -4.63
CA ASP A 141 9.87 -25.18 -5.15
C ASP A 141 10.11 -25.17 -6.67
N ALA A 142 10.53 -26.31 -7.23
CA ALA A 142 10.79 -26.46 -8.66
C ALA A 142 10.43 -27.86 -9.18
N LEU A 143 9.91 -27.90 -10.40
CA LEU A 143 9.57 -29.11 -11.13
C LEU A 143 10.42 -29.22 -12.39
N PRO A 144 10.84 -30.42 -12.82
CA PRO A 144 11.59 -30.58 -14.05
C PRO A 144 10.70 -30.25 -15.26
N CYS A 145 11.22 -29.48 -16.21
CA CYS A 145 10.58 -29.23 -17.48
C CYS A 145 10.39 -30.55 -18.24
N PRO A 146 9.18 -30.88 -18.73
CA PRO A 146 8.94 -32.13 -19.45
C PRO A 146 9.63 -32.18 -20.83
N HIS A 147 10.11 -31.03 -21.34
CA HIS A 147 10.73 -30.92 -22.66
C HIS A 147 12.27 -31.01 -22.62
N CYS A 148 12.91 -30.45 -21.59
CA CYS A 148 14.38 -30.37 -21.51
C CYS A 148 14.98 -30.79 -20.15
N GLY A 149 14.15 -31.13 -19.16
CA GLY A 149 14.60 -31.54 -17.83
C GLY A 149 15.11 -30.42 -16.93
N ALA A 150 15.23 -29.17 -17.42
CA ALA A 150 15.64 -28.03 -16.60
C ALA A 150 14.66 -27.78 -15.44
N ALA A 151 15.16 -27.38 -14.27
CA ALA A 151 14.31 -27.01 -13.15
C ALA A 151 13.50 -25.74 -13.48
N VAL A 152 12.18 -25.82 -13.32
CA VAL A 152 11.23 -24.72 -13.54
C VAL A 152 10.51 -24.42 -12.23
N PRO A 153 10.40 -23.15 -11.82
CA PRO A 153 9.69 -22.79 -10.59
C PRO A 153 8.24 -23.28 -10.58
N ASN A 154 7.80 -23.84 -9.46
CA ASN A 154 6.41 -24.22 -9.27
C ASN A 154 5.58 -23.02 -8.82
N LEU A 155 4.82 -22.42 -9.75
CA LEU A 155 4.01 -21.25 -9.45
C LEU A 155 2.67 -21.63 -8.79
N VAL A 156 2.48 -21.14 -7.57
CA VAL A 156 1.26 -21.25 -6.76
C VAL A 156 0.54 -19.90 -6.66
N MET A 157 -0.65 -19.87 -6.06
CA MET A 157 -1.43 -18.63 -5.89
C MET A 157 -0.68 -17.50 -5.16
N GLY A 158 0.33 -17.85 -4.34
CA GLY A 158 1.19 -16.91 -3.63
C GLY A 158 2.07 -16.08 -4.56
N ASP A 159 2.58 -16.68 -5.64
CA ASP A 159 3.48 -16.03 -6.62
C ASP A 159 2.75 -15.00 -7.47
N PHE A 160 1.43 -15.10 -7.56
CA PHE A 160 0.59 -14.11 -8.24
C PHE A 160 0.03 -13.06 -7.28
N SER A 161 0.47 -13.03 -6.02
CA SER A 161 -0.03 -12.08 -5.02
C SER A 161 1.01 -10.99 -4.73
N PHE A 162 0.70 -9.75 -5.10
CA PHE A 162 1.50 -8.59 -4.69
C PHE A 162 1.45 -8.31 -3.17
N ASN A 163 0.58 -9.00 -2.43
CA ASN A 163 0.51 -8.95 -0.96
C ASN A 163 1.43 -9.98 -0.28
N LYS A 164 2.00 -10.93 -1.03
CA LYS A 164 2.94 -11.94 -0.53
C LYS A 164 4.35 -11.62 -1.03
N PRO A 165 5.41 -11.82 -0.22
CA PRO A 165 6.78 -11.58 -0.66
C PRO A 165 7.14 -12.29 -1.97
N ALA A 166 6.65 -13.52 -2.18
CA ALA A 166 6.90 -14.32 -3.38
C ALA A 166 6.39 -13.66 -4.68
N GLY A 167 5.22 -13.01 -4.63
CA GLY A 167 4.61 -12.36 -5.80
C GLY A 167 4.76 -10.83 -5.83
N ALA A 168 5.39 -10.24 -4.83
CA ALA A 168 5.57 -8.80 -4.74
C ALA A 168 6.80 -8.35 -5.52
N CYS A 169 6.65 -7.27 -6.30
CA CYS A 169 7.80 -6.61 -6.92
C CYS A 169 8.82 -6.21 -5.83
N PRO A 170 10.11 -6.56 -5.96
CA PRO A 170 11.11 -6.30 -4.91
C PRO A 170 11.38 -4.81 -4.70
N THR A 171 11.21 -3.99 -5.75
CA THR A 171 11.47 -2.54 -5.69
C THR A 171 10.40 -1.78 -4.91
N CYS A 172 9.11 -2.08 -5.15
CA CYS A 172 8.00 -1.39 -4.49
C CYS A 172 7.33 -2.23 -3.40
N THR A 173 7.77 -3.47 -3.19
CA THR A 173 7.19 -4.43 -2.24
C THR A 173 5.67 -4.64 -2.43
N GLY A 174 5.24 -4.64 -3.69
CA GLY A 174 3.83 -4.82 -4.06
C GLY A 174 2.92 -3.61 -3.81
N ILE A 175 3.48 -2.44 -3.49
CA ILE A 175 2.72 -1.18 -3.39
C ILE A 175 2.33 -0.65 -4.78
N GLY A 176 3.14 -0.94 -5.80
CA GLY A 176 2.96 -0.42 -7.17
C GLY A 176 3.50 0.99 -7.39
N THR A 177 3.92 1.68 -6.34
CA THR A 177 4.55 3.00 -6.40
C THR A 177 5.82 3.05 -5.56
N VAL A 178 6.75 3.94 -5.92
CA VAL A 178 7.93 4.28 -5.12
C VAL A 178 7.95 5.79 -4.90
N HIS A 179 8.24 6.20 -3.67
CA HIS A 179 8.46 7.61 -3.37
C HIS A 179 9.93 7.91 -3.61
N ARG A 180 10.19 8.84 -4.53
CA ARG A 180 11.53 9.37 -4.78
C ARG A 180 11.50 10.88 -4.64
N ALA A 181 12.58 11.45 -4.11
CA ALA A 181 12.78 12.89 -4.13
C ALA A 181 12.84 13.38 -5.58
N ASN A 182 12.16 14.48 -5.87
CA ASN A 182 12.27 15.13 -7.18
C ASN A 182 13.36 16.21 -7.09
N ALA A 183 14.57 15.86 -7.51
CA ALA A 183 15.75 16.73 -7.47
C ALA A 183 15.50 18.09 -8.13
N GLY A 184 14.81 18.13 -9.28
CA GLY A 184 14.48 19.36 -10.00
C GLY A 184 13.48 20.27 -9.28
N ARG A 185 12.78 19.78 -8.24
CA ARG A 185 11.97 20.61 -7.34
C ARG A 185 12.70 21.00 -6.06
N LEU A 186 13.78 20.31 -5.71
CA LEU A 186 14.57 20.58 -4.51
C LEU A 186 15.75 21.51 -4.79
N VAL A 187 16.14 21.65 -6.06
CA VAL A 187 17.25 22.52 -6.45
C VAL A 187 16.81 23.56 -7.47
N ASP A 188 16.99 24.81 -7.08
CA ASP A 188 16.86 25.97 -7.95
C ASP A 188 18.11 26.08 -8.85
N GLU A 189 17.95 25.70 -10.10
CA GLU A 189 19.05 25.66 -11.08
C GLU A 189 19.65 27.04 -11.39
N GLU A 190 18.91 28.13 -11.15
CA GLU A 190 19.33 29.51 -11.40
C GLU A 190 20.18 30.08 -10.26
N ARG A 191 20.12 29.48 -9.07
CA ARG A 191 20.87 29.93 -7.90
C ARG A 191 22.14 29.12 -7.71
N SER A 192 23.08 29.70 -6.98
CA SER A 192 24.30 29.02 -6.55
C SER A 192 24.09 28.32 -5.21
N VAL A 193 24.96 27.35 -4.87
CA VAL A 193 24.86 26.62 -3.58
C VAL A 193 24.99 27.58 -2.40
N GLU A 194 25.94 28.51 -2.47
CA GLU A 194 26.09 29.59 -1.49
C GLU A 194 24.88 30.53 -1.47
N GLY A 195 24.32 30.79 -2.66
CA GLY A 195 23.10 31.55 -2.83
C GLY A 195 21.83 30.80 -2.45
N GLY A 196 21.89 29.60 -1.86
CA GLY A 196 20.72 28.85 -1.39
C GLY A 196 19.95 28.10 -2.48
N ALA A 197 20.66 27.51 -3.45
CA ALA A 197 20.06 26.70 -4.51
C ALA A 197 19.31 25.46 -4.00
N VAL A 198 19.78 24.81 -2.94
CA VAL A 198 19.16 23.60 -2.38
C VAL A 198 18.09 24.00 -1.35
N LEU A 199 16.82 23.75 -1.68
CA LEU A 199 15.69 24.06 -0.82
C LEU A 199 15.73 23.22 0.47
N GLY A 200 15.47 23.87 1.60
CA GLY A 200 15.45 23.23 2.91
C GLY A 200 16.82 23.18 3.62
N TRP A 201 17.91 23.60 2.97
CA TRP A 201 19.20 23.78 3.66
C TRP A 201 19.24 25.13 4.41
N PRO A 202 19.29 25.14 5.76
CA PRO A 202 19.50 26.37 6.50
C PRO A 202 20.94 26.89 6.29
N PRO A 203 21.22 28.18 6.55
CA PRO A 203 22.54 28.78 6.30
C PRO A 203 23.72 28.03 6.91
N ALA A 204 23.54 27.48 8.12
CA ALA A 204 24.57 26.67 8.78
C ALA A 204 24.92 25.38 8.02
N LEU A 205 23.91 24.73 7.42
CA LEU A 205 24.08 23.51 6.64
C LEU A 205 24.71 23.82 5.28
N VAL A 206 24.30 24.93 4.63
CA VAL A 206 24.95 25.42 3.40
C VAL A 206 26.45 25.61 3.63
N ALA A 207 26.83 26.32 4.69
CA ALA A 207 28.23 26.57 5.02
C ALA A 207 29.01 25.27 5.32
N HIS A 208 28.38 24.30 5.98
CA HIS A 208 28.97 22.99 6.24
C HIS A 208 29.18 22.21 4.94
N ASN A 209 28.14 22.05 4.13
CA ASN A 209 28.16 21.27 2.90
C ASN A 209 29.13 21.87 1.87
N ILE A 210 29.25 23.19 1.76
CA ILE A 210 30.28 23.82 0.90
C ILE A 210 31.69 23.38 1.29
N ARG A 211 32.01 23.24 2.59
CA ARG A 211 33.32 22.75 3.03
C ARG A 211 33.54 21.30 2.60
N VAL A 212 32.52 20.46 2.76
CA VAL A 212 32.57 19.05 2.35
C VAL A 212 32.71 18.92 0.83
N LEU A 213 31.92 19.66 0.05
CA LEU A 213 31.97 19.68 -1.42
C LEU A 213 33.32 20.14 -1.96
N ARG A 214 33.93 21.16 -1.33
CA ARG A 214 35.30 21.60 -1.66
C ARG A 214 36.35 20.53 -1.33
N ALA A 215 36.23 19.88 -0.18
CA ALA A 215 37.12 18.78 0.20
C ALA A 215 36.99 17.59 -0.77
N ALA A 216 35.76 17.26 -1.17
CA ALA A 216 35.46 16.23 -2.15
C ALA A 216 36.09 16.57 -3.51
N ALA A 217 35.83 17.76 -4.03
CA ALA A 217 36.41 18.19 -5.30
C ALA A 217 37.95 18.16 -5.28
N GLY A 218 38.57 18.61 -4.18
CA GLY A 218 40.01 18.52 -3.99
C GLY A 218 40.55 17.09 -4.01
N HIS A 219 39.85 16.14 -3.39
CA HIS A 219 40.20 14.71 -3.45
C HIS A 219 40.19 14.15 -4.86
N TYR A 220 39.23 14.56 -5.68
CA TYR A 220 39.08 14.13 -7.08
C TYR A 220 39.81 15.03 -8.10
N GLY A 221 40.62 15.99 -7.63
CA GLY A 221 41.48 16.80 -8.50
C GLY A 221 40.78 17.91 -9.27
N PHE A 222 39.62 18.39 -8.83
CA PHE A 222 38.92 19.54 -9.42
C PHE A 222 38.50 20.58 -8.37
N ALA A 223 37.98 21.72 -8.82
CA ALA A 223 37.50 22.79 -7.94
C ALA A 223 35.96 22.84 -7.92
N PHE A 224 35.37 22.92 -6.72
CA PHE A 224 33.94 23.20 -6.57
C PHE A 224 33.72 24.70 -6.35
N ALA A 225 33.02 25.35 -7.27
CA ALA A 225 32.71 26.78 -7.22
C ALA A 225 31.29 27.01 -6.66
N PRO A 226 31.12 27.25 -5.34
CA PRO A 226 29.79 27.31 -4.71
C PRO A 226 29.00 28.57 -5.04
N GLY A 227 29.65 29.60 -5.59
CA GLY A 227 29.03 30.84 -6.04
C GLY A 227 28.50 30.77 -7.48
N THR A 228 28.78 29.70 -8.22
CA THR A 228 28.28 29.49 -9.58
C THR A 228 26.85 28.92 -9.54
N PRO A 229 25.91 29.40 -10.37
CA PRO A 229 24.59 28.80 -10.51
C PRO A 229 24.66 27.31 -10.81
N VAL A 230 23.75 26.50 -10.25
CA VAL A 230 23.83 25.04 -10.37
C VAL A 230 23.80 24.58 -11.83
N LYS A 231 22.99 25.21 -12.70
CA LYS A 231 22.97 24.90 -14.15
C LYS A 231 24.29 25.14 -14.87
N ALA A 232 25.13 26.02 -14.32
CA ALA A 232 26.42 26.41 -14.90
C ALA A 232 27.60 25.67 -14.26
N LEU A 233 27.36 24.77 -13.30
CA LEU A 233 28.40 23.88 -12.77
C LEU A 233 28.85 22.89 -13.84
N ALA A 234 30.15 22.57 -13.83
CA ALA A 234 30.68 21.49 -14.65
C ALA A 234 29.96 20.16 -14.32
N PRO A 235 29.77 19.23 -15.28
CA PRO A 235 29.01 18.01 -15.08
C PRO A 235 29.41 17.21 -13.83
N ALA A 236 30.71 17.03 -13.59
CA ALA A 236 31.20 16.36 -12.39
C ALA A 236 30.88 17.10 -11.09
N ALA A 237 30.97 18.44 -11.07
CA ALA A 237 30.60 19.24 -9.90
C ALA A 237 29.09 19.23 -9.65
N ARG A 238 28.29 19.23 -10.71
CA ARG A 238 26.83 19.09 -10.63
C ARG A 238 26.46 17.72 -10.07
N ASP A 239 27.00 16.64 -10.63
CA ASP A 239 26.69 15.28 -10.17
C ASP A 239 27.24 15.00 -8.77
N LEU A 240 28.38 15.59 -8.38
CA LEU A 240 28.85 15.59 -6.99
C LEU A 240 27.81 16.21 -6.05
N LEU A 241 27.26 17.35 -6.44
CA LEU A 241 26.23 18.04 -5.65
C LEU A 241 24.95 17.20 -5.58
N LEU A 242 24.47 16.60 -6.68
CA LEU A 242 23.16 15.92 -6.69
C LEU A 242 23.22 14.50 -6.12
N HIS A 243 24.29 13.76 -6.40
CA HIS A 243 24.35 12.32 -6.19
C HIS A 243 25.44 11.89 -5.21
N GLY A 244 26.45 12.74 -4.97
CA GLY A 244 27.52 12.45 -4.01
C GLY A 244 28.56 11.46 -4.52
N VAL A 245 29.58 11.23 -3.68
CA VAL A 245 30.83 10.52 -4.05
C VAL A 245 30.72 9.00 -4.11
N GLY A 246 29.56 8.42 -3.76
CA GLY A 246 29.32 6.97 -3.78
C GLY A 246 28.22 6.57 -4.76
N SER A 247 27.91 7.45 -5.71
CA SER A 247 26.86 7.26 -6.70
C SER A 247 27.46 6.87 -8.04
N ALA A 248 26.76 6.01 -8.79
CA ALA A 248 27.19 5.63 -10.13
C ALA A 248 27.27 6.84 -11.10
N GLU A 249 26.41 7.84 -10.88
CA GLU A 249 26.36 9.09 -11.63
C GLU A 249 27.63 9.93 -11.48
N PHE A 250 28.26 9.91 -10.30
CA PHE A 250 29.52 10.60 -10.05
C PHE A 250 30.75 9.72 -10.29
N ASP A 251 30.69 8.44 -9.92
CA ASP A 251 31.81 7.50 -10.05
C ASP A 251 32.28 7.35 -11.50
N ARG A 252 31.40 7.54 -12.49
CA ARG A 252 31.75 7.51 -13.91
C ARG A 252 32.84 8.50 -14.33
N TYR A 253 33.04 9.59 -13.59
CA TYR A 253 34.09 10.57 -13.87
C TYR A 253 35.44 10.17 -13.30
N PHE A 254 35.46 9.35 -12.24
CA PHE A 254 36.65 8.99 -11.49
C PHE A 254 36.63 7.49 -11.07
N PRO A 255 36.53 6.55 -12.03
CA PRO A 255 36.26 5.14 -11.73
C PRO A 255 37.36 4.46 -10.89
N ASP A 256 38.59 4.97 -10.96
CA ASP A 256 39.75 4.41 -10.26
C ASP A 256 40.04 5.08 -8.91
N THR A 257 39.25 6.09 -8.53
CA THR A 257 39.46 6.86 -7.30
C THR A 257 38.39 6.52 -6.27
N PRO A 258 38.75 5.89 -5.14
CA PRO A 258 37.77 5.51 -4.13
C PRO A 258 37.22 6.72 -3.35
N PRO A 259 35.98 6.64 -2.84
CA PRO A 259 35.38 7.70 -2.06
C PRO A 259 36.12 7.98 -0.75
N PRO A 260 36.21 9.26 -0.31
CA PRO A 260 36.74 9.60 0.99
C PRO A 260 36.02 8.89 2.13
N ALA A 261 36.74 8.56 3.20
CA ALA A 261 36.17 7.81 4.32
C ALA A 261 35.19 8.62 5.18
N THR A 262 35.35 9.95 5.26
CA THR A 262 34.58 10.82 6.19
C THR A 262 34.17 12.14 5.53
N ALA A 263 33.09 12.76 6.04
CA ALA A 263 32.62 14.05 5.53
C ALA A 263 33.68 15.15 5.59
N ALA A 264 34.50 15.19 6.66
CA ALA A 264 35.61 16.13 6.77
C ALA A 264 36.65 15.99 5.65
N LYS A 265 36.79 14.79 5.07
CA LYS A 265 37.65 14.49 3.93
C LYS A 265 36.92 14.57 2.58
N GLY A 266 35.65 14.98 2.56
CA GLY A 266 34.87 15.10 1.33
C GLY A 266 33.90 13.95 1.03
N ARG A 267 33.56 13.10 2.01
CA ARG A 267 32.49 12.12 1.82
C ARG A 267 31.12 12.80 1.84
N PHE A 268 30.68 13.25 0.66
CA PHE A 268 29.37 13.87 0.45
C PHE A 268 28.41 12.85 -0.17
N GLU A 269 27.21 12.70 0.39
CA GLU A 269 26.25 11.64 0.00
C GLU A 269 25.20 12.12 -1.04
N GLY A 270 25.38 13.32 -1.61
CA GLY A 270 24.38 13.95 -2.48
C GLY A 270 23.38 14.78 -1.66
N TYR A 271 22.42 15.40 -2.35
CA TYR A 271 21.31 16.10 -1.71
C TYR A 271 19.98 15.36 -1.88
#